data_AF-A0A7K0YZL0-F1
#
_entry.id   AF-A0A7K0YZL0-F1
#
_cell.length_a   1.000
_cell.length_b   1.000
_cell.length_c   1.000
_cell.angle_alpha   90.00
_cell.angle_beta   90.00
_cell.angle_gamma   90.00
#
_symmetry.space_group_name_H-M   'P 1'
#
loop_
_entity.id
_entity.type
_entity.pdbx_description
1 polymer ?
#
loop_
_entity_poly.entity_id
_entity_poly.type
_entity_poly.pdbx_seq_one_letter_code
_entity_poly.pdbx_strand_id
1 'polypeptide(L)'
;MESNSASLESSLKVGDRVTVEIGPIAHGGHFIARHKGQVIFVRYGITGEEAVVEITSVSSKLARGDAIEIITPSKDRVTPPCKYAVPGGCGGCDFQHIDISKQSELKRSVVREQFSRLGRIELDLDVISVEPSNGLHWRTRMDFAISKSGKPGLYSARSKEVTEIDQCLIAVEAINDPAMFARNWKGEDRLEVAVSNSGERNVSRGGRSISGPTQLHEVVGEHTFEISPSSFWQSHTSAPQVLTKLVMDLLALRPGDQVCDLYGGVGLFSAPMAEDVGDIGKVHLIESSHRATQDALKIFEKKKNVLIHSGRVEQKLPLINRVDVILLDPPRTGAGEMVVKHMVAKKPRTIVYVSCDPASLARDARQLEAAGYHLDHIVGFDLFPMTHHVECVARFTLG
;
A
#
# COMPACT_ATOMS: atom_id res chain seq x y z
N MET A 1 -56.96 3.13 21.29
CA MET A 1 -56.02 4.05 21.94
C MET A 1 -54.90 3.21 22.49
N GLU A 2 -53.77 3.16 21.78
CA GLU A 2 -52.44 3.38 22.35
C GLU A 2 -51.47 3.39 21.16
N SER A 3 -51.13 4.62 20.80
CA SER A 3 -50.15 5.00 19.80
C SER A 3 -48.78 4.49 20.21
N ASN A 4 -48.16 3.65 19.37
CA ASN A 4 -46.72 3.50 19.39
C ASN A 4 -46.15 4.06 18.09
N SER A 5 -46.24 5.38 17.96
CA SER A 5 -45.46 6.17 17.01
C SER A 5 -44.01 6.20 17.49
N ALA A 6 -43.28 5.11 17.26
CA ALA A 6 -41.82 5.19 17.23
C ALA A 6 -41.48 6.05 16.00
N SER A 7 -41.08 7.29 16.27
CA SER A 7 -40.65 8.26 15.29
C SER A 7 -39.69 7.62 14.29
N LEU A 8 -40.05 7.63 13.01
CA LEU A 8 -39.12 7.46 11.90
C LEU A 8 -38.08 8.59 12.00
N GLU A 9 -37.05 8.40 12.81
CA GLU A 9 -35.87 9.25 12.77
C GLU A 9 -35.33 9.18 11.35
N SER A 10 -35.37 10.32 10.65
CA SER A 10 -34.97 10.41 9.25
C SER A 10 -33.56 9.85 9.07
N SER A 11 -33.45 8.76 8.31
CA SER A 11 -32.15 8.22 7.89
C SER A 11 -31.36 9.31 7.16
N LEU A 12 -30.04 9.39 7.41
CA LEU A 12 -29.16 10.31 6.71
C LEU A 12 -29.33 10.17 5.19
N LYS A 13 -29.23 11.29 4.48
CA LYS A 13 -29.25 11.38 3.01
C LYS A 13 -27.96 12.02 2.51
N VAL A 14 -27.61 11.73 1.26
CA VAL A 14 -26.49 12.41 0.60
C VAL A 14 -26.77 13.91 0.55
N GLY A 15 -25.79 14.72 0.95
CA GLY A 15 -25.90 16.17 1.09
C GLY A 15 -26.34 16.65 2.47
N ASP A 16 -26.79 15.77 3.36
CA ASP A 16 -27.08 16.16 4.74
C ASP A 16 -25.80 16.66 5.43
N ARG A 17 -25.94 17.70 6.25
CA ARG A 17 -24.86 18.25 7.09
C ARG A 17 -25.20 18.02 8.55
N VAL A 18 -24.34 17.30 9.25
CA VAL A 18 -24.55 16.94 10.65
C VAL A 18 -23.33 17.31 11.49
N THR A 19 -23.57 17.95 12.63
CA THR A 19 -22.54 18.17 13.64
C THR A 19 -22.37 16.91 14.46
N VAL A 20 -21.13 16.40 14.54
CA VAL A 20 -20.79 15.18 15.25
C VAL A 20 -19.43 15.29 15.93
N GLU A 21 -19.27 14.53 17.01
CA GLU A 21 -17.95 14.23 17.57
C GLU A 21 -17.25 13.16 16.72
N ILE A 22 -16.00 13.41 16.35
CA ILE A 22 -15.15 12.49 15.61
C ILE A 22 -14.52 11.51 16.59
N GLY A 23 -14.89 10.24 16.47
CA GLY A 23 -14.37 9.16 17.30
C GLY A 23 -13.08 8.55 16.75
N PRO A 24 -12.79 7.27 17.07
CA PRO A 24 -11.52 6.63 16.73
C PRO A 24 -11.31 6.44 15.23
N ILE A 25 -10.05 6.32 14.82
CA ILE A 25 -9.68 5.90 13.46
C ILE A 25 -10.13 4.45 13.20
N ALA A 26 -10.50 4.18 11.95
CA ALA A 26 -10.76 2.87 11.40
C ALA A 26 -9.84 2.60 10.20
N HIS A 27 -9.68 1.31 9.88
CA HIS A 27 -8.96 0.87 8.69
C HIS A 27 -9.53 1.54 7.42
N GLY A 28 -8.65 2.01 6.53
CA GLY A 28 -9.04 2.71 5.30
C GLY A 28 -9.01 4.24 5.38
N GLY A 29 -8.37 4.82 6.41
CA GLY A 29 -8.18 6.29 6.51
C GLY A 29 -9.43 7.06 6.92
N HIS A 30 -10.35 6.39 7.60
CA HIS A 30 -11.62 6.95 8.03
C HIS A 30 -11.65 7.05 9.56
N PHE A 31 -12.37 8.03 10.08
CA PHE A 31 -12.71 8.13 11.49
C PHE A 31 -14.18 7.75 11.69
N ILE A 32 -14.51 7.26 12.87
CA ILE A 32 -15.87 6.81 13.18
C ILE A 32 -16.62 7.91 13.93
N ALA A 33 -17.72 8.38 13.35
CA ALA A 33 -18.72 9.18 14.06
C ALA A 33 -20.05 8.44 14.12
N ARG A 34 -20.94 8.87 15.02
CA ARG A 34 -22.29 8.33 15.14
C ARG A 34 -23.30 9.47 15.18
N HIS A 35 -24.38 9.32 14.42
CA HIS A 35 -25.51 10.24 14.44
C HIS A 35 -26.80 9.43 14.40
N LYS A 36 -27.66 9.60 15.41
CA LYS A 36 -28.96 8.90 15.52
C LYS A 36 -28.86 7.38 15.25
N GLY A 37 -27.89 6.73 15.91
CA GLY A 37 -27.64 5.30 15.78
C GLY A 37 -26.95 4.84 14.48
N GLN A 38 -26.81 5.68 13.46
CA GLN A 38 -26.08 5.37 12.23
C GLN A 38 -24.58 5.63 12.38
N VAL A 39 -23.76 4.71 11.87
CA VAL A 39 -22.29 4.85 11.83
C VAL A 39 -21.90 5.64 10.58
N ILE A 40 -21.05 6.65 10.77
CA ILE A 40 -20.50 7.47 9.69
C ILE A 40 -19.00 7.23 9.62
N PHE A 41 -18.49 6.85 8.45
CA PHE A 41 -17.06 6.86 8.15
C PHE A 41 -16.70 8.24 7.62
N VAL A 42 -15.93 8.99 8.40
CA VAL A 42 -15.61 10.40 8.17
C VAL A 42 -14.18 10.53 7.65
N ARG A 43 -13.98 11.20 6.51
CA ARG A 43 -12.65 11.68 6.07
C ARG A 43 -12.42 13.11 6.56
N TYR A 44 -11.17 13.55 6.59
CA TYR A 44 -10.76 14.91 7.00
C TYR A 44 -11.04 15.29 8.46
N GLY A 45 -11.51 14.36 9.30
CA GLY A 45 -11.59 14.53 10.76
C GLY A 45 -10.36 13.98 11.49
N ILE A 46 -10.26 14.27 12.78
CA ILE A 46 -9.30 13.69 13.74
C ILE A 46 -10.06 13.33 15.02
N THR A 47 -9.72 12.22 15.68
CA THR A 47 -10.34 11.81 16.94
C THR A 47 -10.34 12.94 17.98
N GLY A 48 -11.48 13.15 18.62
CA GLY A 48 -11.71 14.19 19.64
C GLY A 48 -12.19 15.53 19.08
N GLU A 49 -12.31 15.67 17.76
CA GLU A 49 -12.83 16.89 17.15
C GLU A 49 -14.36 16.94 17.17
N GLU A 50 -14.88 18.16 17.19
CA GLU A 50 -16.26 18.42 16.80
C GLU A 50 -16.26 19.05 15.41
N ALA A 51 -17.03 18.49 14.48
CA ALA A 51 -17.03 18.88 13.08
C ALA A 51 -18.42 18.82 12.44
N VAL A 52 -18.66 19.68 11.45
CA VAL A 52 -19.78 19.54 10.51
C VAL A 52 -19.36 18.58 9.41
N VAL A 53 -20.05 17.45 9.32
CA VAL A 53 -19.82 16.42 8.33
C VAL A 53 -20.89 16.48 7.25
N GLU A 54 -20.47 16.61 6.00
CA GLU A 54 -21.36 16.48 4.84
C GLU A 54 -21.39 15.03 4.36
N ILE A 55 -22.58 14.44 4.28
CA ILE A 55 -22.77 13.05 3.89
C ILE A 55 -22.58 12.88 2.37
N THR A 56 -21.62 12.05 1.98
CA THR A 56 -21.25 11.79 0.58
C THR A 56 -21.82 10.48 0.03
N SER A 57 -22.14 9.51 0.90
CA SER A 57 -22.84 8.29 0.50
C SER A 57 -23.57 7.65 1.67
N VAL A 58 -24.66 6.93 1.37
CA VAL A 58 -25.49 6.25 2.38
C VAL A 58 -25.80 4.83 1.92
N SER A 59 -25.92 3.93 2.88
CA SER A 59 -26.47 2.59 2.74
C SER A 59 -27.38 2.27 3.94
N SER A 60 -27.94 1.06 4.01
CA SER A 60 -28.90 0.69 5.05
C SER A 60 -28.35 0.70 6.49
N LYS A 61 -27.03 0.59 6.69
CA LYS A 61 -26.41 0.52 8.03
C LYS A 61 -25.28 1.53 8.27
N LEU A 62 -24.76 2.14 7.21
CA LEU A 62 -23.60 3.02 7.28
C LEU A 62 -23.73 4.17 6.31
N ALA A 63 -23.19 5.31 6.72
CA ALA A 63 -22.98 6.49 5.89
C ALA A 63 -21.48 6.77 5.77
N ARG A 64 -21.12 7.60 4.79
CA ARG A 64 -19.80 8.21 4.68
C ARG A 64 -19.97 9.70 4.52
N GLY A 65 -18.99 10.45 5.00
CA GLY A 65 -18.97 11.89 4.83
C GLY A 65 -17.58 12.46 4.94
N ASP A 66 -17.46 13.72 4.57
CA ASP A 66 -16.25 14.50 4.73
C ASP A 66 -16.50 15.57 5.80
N ALA A 67 -15.55 15.75 6.72
CA ALA A 67 -15.58 16.88 7.65
C ALA A 67 -15.27 18.17 6.87
N ILE A 68 -16.30 18.99 6.64
CA ILE A 68 -16.22 20.22 5.82
C ILE A 68 -15.95 21.47 6.65
N GLU A 69 -16.22 21.41 7.96
CA GLU A 69 -15.97 22.49 8.92
C GLU A 69 -15.55 21.87 10.25
N ILE A 70 -14.49 22.40 10.85
CA ILE A 70 -13.97 21.96 12.15
C ILE A 70 -14.34 23.01 13.18
N ILE A 71 -15.22 22.65 14.12
CA ILE A 71 -15.72 23.54 15.17
C ILE A 71 -14.71 23.58 16.32
N THR A 72 -14.31 22.40 16.79
CA THR A 72 -13.28 22.24 17.81
C THR A 72 -12.13 21.40 17.24
N PRO A 73 -10.99 22.02 16.88
CA PRO A 73 -9.88 21.30 16.25
C PRO A 73 -9.06 20.51 17.28
N SER A 74 -8.51 19.38 16.84
CA SER A 74 -7.51 18.65 17.60
C SER A 74 -6.20 19.44 17.64
N LYS A 75 -5.41 19.27 18.72
CA LYS A 75 -4.04 19.80 18.80
C LYS A 75 -3.13 19.27 17.69
N ASP A 76 -3.46 18.11 17.13
CA ASP A 76 -2.70 17.44 16.08
C ASP A 76 -3.17 17.86 14.68
N ARG A 77 -4.13 18.79 14.57
CA ARG A 77 -4.57 19.33 13.27
C ARG A 77 -3.57 20.34 12.74
N VAL A 78 -3.21 20.19 11.48
CA VAL A 78 -2.37 21.13 10.73
C VAL A 78 -3.06 21.57 9.45
N THR A 79 -2.59 22.67 8.87
CA THR A 79 -3.02 23.09 7.53
C THR A 79 -2.42 22.14 6.49
N PRO A 80 -3.25 21.49 5.63
CA PRO A 80 -2.74 20.66 4.54
C PRO A 80 -1.80 21.44 3.62
N PRO A 81 -0.58 20.95 3.34
CA PRO A 81 0.33 21.62 2.41
C PRO A 81 -0.20 21.59 0.98
N CYS A 82 -0.93 20.55 0.57
CA CYS A 82 -1.53 20.45 -0.76
C CYS A 82 -2.92 21.11 -0.79
N LYS A 83 -3.08 22.12 -1.63
CA LYS A 83 -4.37 22.80 -1.87
C LYS A 83 -5.48 21.87 -2.39
N TYR A 84 -5.13 20.71 -2.94
CA TYR A 84 -6.09 19.72 -3.44
C TYR A 84 -6.51 18.68 -2.39
N ALA A 85 -5.81 18.60 -1.24
CA ALA A 85 -6.10 17.65 -0.18
C ALA A 85 -7.18 18.20 0.77
N VAL A 86 -8.36 18.46 0.21
CA VAL A 86 -9.51 19.08 0.88
C VAL A 86 -10.77 18.24 0.64
N PRO A 87 -11.82 18.37 1.46
CA PRO A 87 -13.15 17.78 1.20
C PRO A 87 -13.61 18.01 -0.25
N GLY A 88 -14.08 16.94 -0.91
CA GLY A 88 -14.45 16.97 -2.33
C GLY A 88 -13.29 17.07 -3.35
N GLY A 89 -12.06 17.31 -2.90
CA GLY A 89 -10.87 17.41 -3.75
C GLY A 89 -10.24 16.05 -4.10
N CYS A 90 -8.91 16.07 -4.26
CA CYS A 90 -8.13 14.90 -4.64
C CYS A 90 -8.26 13.77 -3.60
N GLY A 91 -8.54 12.55 -4.06
CA GLY A 91 -8.65 11.35 -3.21
C GLY A 91 -7.30 10.68 -2.89
N GLY A 92 -6.17 11.28 -3.26
CA GLY A 92 -4.85 10.64 -3.17
C GLY A 92 -4.20 10.68 -1.78
N CYS A 93 -4.59 11.61 -0.91
CA CYS A 93 -4.06 11.74 0.45
C CYS A 93 -5.20 11.80 1.46
N ASP A 94 -5.03 11.11 2.58
CA ASP A 94 -6.02 10.97 3.63
C ASP A 94 -5.70 11.81 4.86
N PHE A 95 -4.42 12.09 5.12
CA PHE A 95 -3.93 12.61 6.41
C PHE A 95 -3.16 13.93 6.34
N GLN A 96 -3.21 14.66 5.22
CA GLN A 96 -2.47 15.94 5.13
C GLN A 96 -2.90 17.00 6.15
N HIS A 97 -4.11 16.87 6.72
CA HIS A 97 -4.61 17.73 7.80
C HIS A 97 -4.15 17.29 9.19
N ILE A 98 -3.33 16.24 9.30
CA ILE A 98 -2.87 15.62 10.53
C ILE A 98 -1.34 15.77 10.64
N ASP A 99 -0.86 16.22 11.79
CA ASP A 99 0.57 16.28 12.10
C ASP A 99 1.25 14.93 11.82
N ILE A 100 2.44 14.98 11.20
CA ILE A 100 3.14 13.79 10.70
C ILE A 100 3.48 12.79 11.81
N SER A 101 3.79 13.27 13.02
CA SER A 101 4.07 12.39 14.16
C SER A 101 2.83 11.61 14.56
N LYS A 102 1.66 12.25 14.50
CA LYS A 102 0.38 11.63 14.82
C LYS A 102 -0.04 10.58 13.79
N GLN A 103 0.35 10.73 12.51
CA GLN A 103 0.01 9.77 11.47
C GLN A 103 0.55 8.36 11.78
N SER A 104 1.77 8.25 12.27
CA SER A 104 2.39 6.96 12.63
C SER A 104 1.68 6.30 13.82
N GLU A 105 1.27 7.07 14.82
CA GLU A 105 0.47 6.56 15.95
C GLU A 105 -0.90 6.03 15.50
N LEU A 106 -1.55 6.72 14.58
CA LEU A 106 -2.82 6.30 14.00
C LEU A 106 -2.65 5.00 13.21
N LYS A 107 -1.60 4.88 12.41
CA LYS A 107 -1.25 3.64 11.68
C LYS A 107 -0.99 2.49 12.65
N ARG A 108 -0.20 2.71 13.70
CA ARG A 108 0.05 1.71 14.77
C ARG A 108 -1.25 1.22 15.38
N SER A 109 -2.16 2.14 15.71
CA SER A 109 -3.47 1.82 16.29
C SER A 109 -4.31 0.94 15.35
N VAL A 110 -4.32 1.26 14.05
CA VAL A 110 -5.03 0.46 13.03
C VAL A 110 -4.45 -0.95 12.92
N VAL A 111 -3.12 -1.09 12.86
CA VAL A 111 -2.47 -2.42 12.78
C VAL A 111 -2.83 -3.25 14.01
N ARG A 112 -2.67 -2.70 15.22
CA ARG A 112 -3.02 -3.38 16.48
C ARG A 112 -4.47 -3.83 16.50
N GLU A 113 -5.40 -2.98 16.08
CA GLU A 113 -6.83 -3.31 16.03
C GLU A 113 -7.11 -4.44 15.02
N GLN A 114 -6.49 -4.43 13.84
CA GLN A 114 -6.68 -5.50 12.85
C GLN A 114 -6.17 -6.85 13.36
N PHE A 115 -4.98 -6.88 13.98
CA PHE A 115 -4.43 -8.11 14.54
C PHE A 115 -5.23 -8.66 15.72
N SER A 116 -5.68 -7.80 16.64
CA SER A 116 -6.54 -8.21 17.75
C SER A 116 -7.88 -8.78 17.22
N ARG A 117 -8.56 -8.09 16.29
CA ARG A 117 -9.89 -8.49 15.82
C ARG A 117 -9.90 -9.65 14.83
N LEU A 118 -9.03 -9.62 13.83
CA LEU A 118 -9.03 -10.59 12.73
C LEU A 118 -8.02 -11.71 12.99
N GLY A 119 -6.84 -11.33 13.47
CA GLY A 119 -5.75 -12.23 13.82
C GLY A 119 -6.03 -13.03 15.10
N ARG A 120 -6.75 -12.44 16.06
CA ARG A 120 -6.80 -12.89 17.47
C ARG A 120 -5.40 -12.95 18.10
N ILE A 121 -4.54 -12.04 17.67
CA ILE A 121 -3.16 -11.90 18.13
C ILE A 121 -3.08 -10.53 18.80
N GLU A 122 -2.80 -10.53 20.10
CA GLU A 122 -2.42 -9.30 20.80
C GLU A 122 -0.94 -9.06 20.54
N LEU A 123 -0.63 -7.91 19.97
CA LEU A 123 0.73 -7.52 19.71
C LEU A 123 0.94 -6.04 19.98
N ASP A 124 2.20 -5.71 20.22
CA ASP A 124 2.68 -4.35 20.17
C ASP A 124 3.75 -4.27 19.10
N LEU A 125 3.70 -3.20 18.30
CA LEU A 125 4.64 -2.96 17.21
C LEU A 125 4.93 -1.47 17.12
N ASP A 126 6.08 -1.15 16.56
CA ASP A 126 6.38 0.21 16.12
C ASP A 126 5.99 0.41 14.66
N VAL A 127 5.61 1.65 14.33
CA VAL A 127 5.51 2.12 12.95
C VAL A 127 6.62 3.14 12.76
N ILE A 128 7.60 2.78 11.94
CA ILE A 128 8.82 3.56 11.72
C ILE A 128 8.59 4.51 10.56
N SER A 129 8.76 5.82 10.81
CA SER A 129 8.80 6.83 9.76
C SER A 129 10.03 6.64 8.88
N VAL A 130 9.88 6.80 7.58
CA VAL A 130 10.97 6.69 6.61
C VAL A 130 11.22 8.07 5.99
N GLU A 131 12.49 8.39 5.73
CA GLU A 131 12.84 9.64 5.05
C GLU A 131 12.20 9.70 3.65
N PRO A 132 11.67 10.85 3.22
CA PRO A 132 11.80 12.17 3.85
C PRO A 132 10.85 12.37 5.05
N SER A 133 11.39 12.85 6.16
CA SER A 133 10.70 13.04 7.44
C SER A 133 9.49 13.99 7.41
N ASN A 134 9.41 14.87 6.39
CA ASN A 134 8.25 15.72 6.16
C ASN A 134 7.07 15.00 5.45
N GLY A 135 7.28 13.77 5.01
CA GLY A 135 6.27 12.93 4.35
C GLY A 135 5.85 13.39 2.95
N LEU A 136 6.62 14.26 2.29
CA LEU A 136 6.39 14.77 0.94
C LEU A 136 7.50 14.31 -0.01
N HIS A 137 7.29 14.38 -1.33
CA HIS A 137 8.32 14.07 -2.34
C HIS A 137 8.95 12.68 -2.28
N TRP A 138 8.21 11.67 -1.83
CA TRP A 138 8.69 10.29 -1.74
C TRP A 138 8.26 9.42 -2.93
N ARG A 139 7.17 9.79 -3.60
CA ARG A 139 6.51 8.93 -4.59
C ARG A 139 7.13 9.05 -5.98
N THR A 140 7.74 7.97 -6.45
CA THR A 140 8.49 7.86 -7.71
C THR A 140 7.65 7.42 -8.90
N ARG A 141 6.42 6.93 -8.65
CA ARG A 141 5.51 6.43 -9.68
C ARG A 141 4.12 7.00 -9.50
N MET A 142 3.66 7.66 -10.55
CA MET A 142 2.36 8.32 -10.60
C MET A 142 1.61 7.89 -11.86
N ASP A 143 0.31 7.71 -11.71
CA ASP A 143 -0.59 7.40 -12.79
C ASP A 143 -1.73 8.42 -12.76
N PHE A 144 -1.66 9.40 -13.68
CA PHE A 144 -2.61 10.50 -13.74
C PHE A 144 -3.77 10.18 -14.69
N ALA A 145 -4.99 10.39 -14.20
CA ALA A 145 -6.17 10.40 -15.05
C ALA A 145 -6.17 11.67 -15.92
N ILE A 146 -6.78 11.58 -17.09
CA ILE A 146 -7.02 12.74 -17.95
C ILE A 146 -8.48 13.18 -17.78
N SER A 147 -8.69 14.44 -17.39
CA SER A 147 -10.03 15.01 -17.22
C SER A 147 -10.72 15.23 -18.56
N LYS A 148 -12.01 15.58 -18.52
CA LYS A 148 -12.77 15.94 -19.73
C LYS A 148 -12.23 17.18 -20.45
N SER A 149 -11.51 18.06 -19.74
CA SER A 149 -10.85 19.23 -20.34
C SER A 149 -9.48 18.89 -20.94
N GLY A 150 -9.03 17.63 -20.80
CA GLY A 150 -7.74 17.14 -21.26
C GLY A 150 -6.58 17.43 -20.30
N LYS A 151 -6.86 17.71 -19.03
CA LYS A 151 -5.83 18.01 -18.03
C LYS A 151 -5.50 16.80 -17.16
N PRO A 152 -4.21 16.62 -16.76
CA PRO A 152 -3.86 15.58 -15.81
C PRO A 152 -4.47 15.86 -14.43
N GLY A 153 -4.86 14.79 -13.76
CA GLY A 153 -5.46 14.86 -12.43
C GLY A 153 -5.49 13.51 -11.73
N LEU A 154 -6.10 13.50 -10.56
CA LEU A 154 -6.34 12.30 -9.76
C LEU A 154 -7.83 12.23 -9.44
N TYR A 155 -8.35 11.02 -9.29
CA TYR A 155 -9.76 10.87 -8.94
C TYR A 155 -10.04 11.44 -7.55
N SER A 156 -11.17 12.15 -7.42
CA SER A 156 -11.74 12.47 -6.12
C SER A 156 -12.13 11.19 -5.39
N ALA A 157 -12.12 11.22 -4.07
CA ALA A 157 -12.30 9.99 -3.28
C ALA A 157 -13.62 9.30 -3.58
N ARG A 158 -13.53 8.00 -3.93
CA ARG A 158 -14.69 7.15 -4.30
C ARG A 158 -15.56 7.76 -5.41
N SER A 159 -15.00 8.58 -6.28
CA SER A 159 -15.66 9.20 -7.43
C SER A 159 -14.95 8.83 -8.73
N LYS A 160 -15.64 9.01 -9.86
CA LYS A 160 -15.04 8.99 -11.21
C LYS A 160 -14.66 10.39 -11.69
N GLU A 161 -14.91 11.41 -10.87
CA GLU A 161 -14.51 12.79 -11.13
C GLU A 161 -13.00 12.95 -10.96
N VAL A 162 -12.37 13.60 -11.94
CA VAL A 162 -10.94 13.89 -11.93
C VAL A 162 -10.75 15.30 -11.36
N THR A 163 -10.10 15.39 -10.20
CA THR A 163 -9.56 16.66 -9.70
C THR A 163 -8.33 16.98 -10.53
N GLU A 164 -8.43 18.01 -11.37
CA GLU A 164 -7.30 18.55 -12.13
C GLU A 164 -6.28 19.14 -11.16
N ILE A 165 -5.01 18.80 -11.35
CA ILE A 165 -3.91 19.30 -10.50
C ILE A 165 -2.80 19.88 -11.36
N ASP A 166 -2.03 20.81 -10.80
CA ASP A 166 -0.83 21.40 -11.40
C ASP A 166 0.47 20.80 -10.84
N GLN A 167 0.38 20.07 -9.74
CA GLN A 167 1.47 19.34 -9.08
C GLN A 167 0.91 18.34 -8.08
N CYS A 168 1.72 17.35 -7.69
CA CYS A 168 1.45 16.44 -6.59
C CYS A 168 2.59 16.50 -5.56
N LEU A 169 2.31 16.99 -4.35
CA LEU A 169 3.35 17.21 -3.33
C LEU A 169 3.95 15.93 -2.76
N ILE A 170 3.25 14.80 -2.82
CA ILE A 170 3.84 13.51 -2.42
C ILE A 170 4.73 12.92 -3.52
N ALA A 171 4.62 13.40 -4.77
CA ALA A 171 5.45 12.96 -5.88
C ALA A 171 6.83 13.62 -5.81
N VAL A 172 7.87 12.87 -6.20
CA VAL A 172 9.22 13.42 -6.36
C VAL A 172 9.20 14.58 -7.37
N GLU A 173 10.08 15.55 -7.18
CA GLU A 173 10.05 16.80 -7.96
C GLU A 173 10.16 16.59 -9.48
N ALA A 174 10.91 15.57 -9.90
CA ALA A 174 11.02 15.21 -11.33
C ALA A 174 9.67 14.84 -11.99
N ILE A 175 8.64 14.48 -11.23
CA ILE A 175 7.29 14.23 -11.75
C ILE A 175 6.51 15.54 -11.97
N ASN A 176 6.81 16.59 -11.19
CA ASN A 176 6.09 17.86 -11.18
C ASN A 176 6.51 18.79 -12.35
N ASP A 177 6.50 18.25 -13.56
CA ASP A 177 6.84 18.94 -14.81
C ASP A 177 5.71 19.90 -15.23
N PRO A 178 5.92 21.24 -15.20
CA PRO A 178 4.87 22.20 -15.52
C PRO A 178 4.36 22.08 -16.95
N ALA A 179 5.20 21.69 -17.91
CA ALA A 179 4.78 21.53 -19.30
C ALA A 179 3.82 20.35 -19.46
N MET A 180 4.02 19.29 -18.67
CA MET A 180 3.16 18.11 -18.64
C MET A 180 1.74 18.46 -18.14
N PHE A 181 1.63 19.23 -17.05
CA PHE A 181 0.36 19.67 -16.47
C PHE A 181 -0.32 20.78 -17.30
N ALA A 182 0.46 21.66 -17.94
CA ALA A 182 -0.07 22.70 -18.81
C ALA A 182 -0.60 22.16 -20.14
N ARG A 183 -0.08 21.02 -20.62
CA ARG A 183 -0.51 20.41 -21.89
C ARG A 183 -1.98 19.96 -21.85
N ASN A 184 -2.66 20.10 -22.99
CA ASN A 184 -3.98 19.50 -23.22
C ASN A 184 -3.80 18.13 -23.90
N TRP A 185 -4.17 17.07 -23.19
CA TRP A 185 -4.07 15.68 -23.59
C TRP A 185 -5.38 15.20 -24.21
N LYS A 186 -5.33 14.75 -25.48
CA LYS A 186 -6.51 14.21 -26.17
C LYS A 186 -6.79 12.77 -25.73
N GLY A 187 -8.06 12.39 -25.59
CA GLY A 187 -8.48 11.03 -25.24
C GLY A 187 -8.34 10.71 -23.75
N GLU A 188 -8.74 9.50 -23.37
CA GLU A 188 -8.88 9.07 -21.96
C GLU A 188 -7.68 8.27 -21.43
N ASP A 189 -6.71 7.96 -22.30
CA ASP A 189 -5.51 7.22 -21.89
C ASP A 189 -4.77 7.96 -20.78
N ARG A 190 -4.49 7.22 -19.71
CA ARG A 190 -3.81 7.71 -18.52
C ARG A 190 -2.36 8.05 -18.80
N LEU A 191 -1.81 8.97 -18.01
CA LEU A 191 -0.44 9.40 -18.09
C LEU A 191 0.37 8.78 -16.94
N GLU A 192 1.17 7.79 -17.28
CA GLU A 192 2.04 7.08 -16.35
C GLU A 192 3.41 7.78 -16.32
N VAL A 193 3.88 8.14 -15.13
CA VAL A 193 5.20 8.77 -14.93
C VAL A 193 5.96 7.95 -13.91
N ALA A 194 7.17 7.53 -14.27
CA ALA A 194 8.06 6.77 -13.40
C ALA A 194 9.44 7.44 -13.37
N VAL A 195 9.99 7.57 -12.17
CA VAL A 195 11.32 8.13 -11.91
C VAL A 195 12.15 7.08 -11.19
N SER A 196 13.35 6.82 -11.66
CA SER A 196 14.29 5.91 -10.99
C SER A 196 15.24 6.65 -10.06
N ASN A 197 15.85 5.93 -9.13
CA ASN A 197 16.86 6.49 -8.25
C ASN A 197 18.21 6.78 -8.95
N SER A 198 18.37 6.39 -10.22
CA SER A 198 19.47 6.80 -11.09
C SER A 198 19.21 8.13 -11.80
N GLY A 199 18.05 8.76 -11.59
CA GLY A 199 17.70 10.06 -12.15
C GLY A 199 17.00 9.99 -13.52
N GLU A 200 16.66 8.78 -14.00
CA GLU A 200 15.92 8.62 -15.24
C GLU A 200 14.43 8.85 -14.99
N ARG A 201 13.78 9.53 -15.94
CA ARG A 201 12.33 9.76 -15.93
C ARG A 201 11.72 9.22 -17.21
N ASN A 202 10.71 8.38 -17.07
CA ASN A 202 9.85 7.95 -18.15
C ASN A 202 8.47 8.61 -18.03
N VAL A 203 7.89 8.98 -19.17
CA VAL A 203 6.48 9.30 -19.32
C VAL A 203 5.88 8.38 -20.36
N SER A 204 4.85 7.64 -19.99
CA SER A 204 4.14 6.68 -20.83
C SER A 204 2.65 6.99 -20.92
N ARG A 205 2.05 6.62 -22.05
CA ARG A 205 0.62 6.80 -22.31
C ARG A 205 0.11 5.73 -23.26
N GLY A 206 -1.04 5.12 -22.95
CA GLY A 206 -1.63 4.06 -23.79
C GLY A 206 -0.67 2.88 -24.00
N GLY A 207 0.14 2.55 -22.98
CA GLY A 207 1.15 1.50 -23.04
C GLY A 207 2.40 1.81 -23.86
N ARG A 208 2.61 3.06 -24.29
CA ARG A 208 3.78 3.49 -25.06
C ARG A 208 4.55 4.58 -24.33
N SER A 209 5.88 4.49 -24.34
CA SER A 209 6.73 5.60 -23.91
C SER A 209 6.56 6.77 -24.87
N ILE A 210 6.27 7.96 -24.33
CA ILE A 210 6.18 9.21 -25.08
C ILE A 210 7.37 10.13 -24.80
N SER A 211 8.10 9.92 -23.70
CA SER A 211 9.35 10.61 -23.36
C SER A 211 10.16 9.78 -22.37
N GLY A 212 11.49 9.90 -22.45
CA GLY A 212 12.42 9.16 -21.61
C GLY A 212 12.66 7.71 -22.05
N PRO A 213 13.54 6.98 -21.34
CA PRO A 213 13.93 5.64 -21.71
C PRO A 213 12.80 4.63 -21.52
N THR A 214 12.81 3.54 -22.29
CA THR A 214 11.80 2.46 -22.23
C THR A 214 12.13 1.39 -21.18
N GLN A 215 13.26 1.55 -20.49
CA GLN A 215 13.72 0.80 -19.33
C GLN A 215 14.29 1.82 -18.34
N LEU A 216 14.09 1.58 -17.05
CA LEU A 216 14.61 2.40 -15.96
C LEU A 216 15.61 1.57 -15.15
N HIS A 217 16.68 2.21 -14.71
CA HIS A 217 17.70 1.61 -13.87
C HIS A 217 17.50 2.02 -12.42
N GLU A 218 17.18 1.03 -11.58
CA GLU A 218 17.10 1.20 -10.13
C GLU A 218 18.30 0.51 -9.47
N VAL A 219 18.90 1.15 -8.48
CA VAL A 219 20.05 0.59 -7.74
C VAL A 219 19.66 0.34 -6.28
N VAL A 220 19.84 -0.87 -5.79
CA VAL A 220 19.57 -1.25 -4.39
C VAL A 220 20.73 -2.07 -3.86
N GLY A 221 21.46 -1.54 -2.88
CA GLY A 221 22.75 -2.10 -2.48
C GLY A 221 23.71 -2.19 -3.67
N GLU A 222 24.20 -3.40 -3.95
CA GLU A 222 25.11 -3.68 -5.07
C GLU A 222 24.39 -4.12 -6.35
N HIS A 223 23.05 -4.21 -6.31
CA HIS A 223 22.25 -4.72 -7.43
C HIS A 223 21.65 -3.59 -8.26
N THR A 224 21.80 -3.70 -9.57
CA THR A 224 21.11 -2.84 -10.56
C THR A 224 19.99 -3.61 -11.22
N PHE A 225 18.81 -3.01 -11.24
CA PHE A 225 17.60 -3.56 -11.84
C PHE A 225 17.22 -2.74 -13.07
N GLU A 226 17.26 -3.36 -14.25
CA GLU A 226 16.72 -2.79 -15.47
C GLU A 226 15.25 -3.20 -15.59
N ILE A 227 14.34 -2.24 -15.40
CA ILE A 227 12.90 -2.50 -15.28
C ILE A 227 12.09 -1.68 -16.26
N SER A 228 11.01 -2.28 -16.78
CA SER A 228 10.06 -1.54 -17.59
C SER A 228 9.34 -0.47 -16.73
N PRO A 229 9.08 0.76 -17.24
CA PRO A 229 8.48 1.85 -16.46
C PRO A 229 7.15 1.53 -15.76
N SER A 230 6.35 0.64 -16.37
CA SER A 230 5.05 0.20 -15.88
C SER A 230 5.11 -1.08 -15.02
N SER A 231 6.29 -1.71 -14.91
CA SER A 231 6.45 -2.86 -14.01
C SER A 231 6.31 -2.39 -12.58
N PHE A 232 5.75 -3.24 -11.73
CA PHE A 232 5.65 -2.92 -10.31
C PHE A 232 7.05 -2.72 -9.73
N TRP A 233 7.20 -1.63 -8.99
CA TRP A 233 8.36 -1.29 -8.21
C TRP A 233 7.89 -0.48 -7.01
N GLN A 234 8.63 -0.58 -5.91
CA GLN A 234 8.30 0.15 -4.69
C GLN A 234 8.26 1.65 -4.99
N SER A 235 7.08 2.26 -4.78
CA SER A 235 6.83 3.64 -5.22
C SER A 235 7.50 4.68 -4.33
N HIS A 236 7.98 4.30 -3.14
CA HIS A 236 8.68 5.21 -2.25
C HIS A 236 10.19 5.12 -2.48
N THR A 237 10.86 6.28 -2.61
CA THR A 237 12.31 6.37 -2.92
C THR A 237 13.18 5.48 -2.04
N SER A 238 12.92 5.45 -0.73
CA SER A 238 13.69 4.63 0.23
C SER A 238 13.18 3.21 0.45
N ALA A 239 11.98 2.86 -0.05
CA ALA A 239 11.36 1.56 0.24
C ALA A 239 12.20 0.36 -0.23
N PRO A 240 12.75 0.35 -1.48
CA PRO A 240 13.57 -0.78 -1.92
C PRO A 240 14.72 -1.09 -0.95
N GLN A 241 15.45 -0.06 -0.50
CA GLN A 241 16.60 -0.26 0.39
C GLN A 241 16.18 -0.67 1.80
N VAL A 242 15.17 0.00 2.38
CA VAL A 242 14.72 -0.23 3.76
C VAL A 242 14.09 -1.61 3.89
N LEU A 243 13.19 -1.97 2.97
CA LEU A 243 12.52 -3.27 2.99
C LEU A 243 13.51 -4.39 2.72
N THR A 244 14.37 -4.26 1.70
CA THR A 244 15.35 -5.32 1.39
C THR A 244 16.25 -5.60 2.58
N LYS A 245 16.80 -4.57 3.23
CA LYS A 245 17.66 -4.77 4.41
C LYS A 245 16.97 -5.60 5.49
N LEU A 246 15.78 -5.18 5.93
CA LEU A 246 15.05 -5.88 7.00
C LEU A 246 14.62 -7.29 6.57
N VAL A 247 14.08 -7.43 5.36
CA VAL A 247 13.62 -8.73 4.85
C VAL A 247 14.76 -9.73 4.83
N MET A 248 15.94 -9.35 4.32
CA MET A 248 17.12 -10.22 4.30
C MET A 248 17.56 -10.63 5.71
N ASP A 249 17.59 -9.68 6.66
CA ASP A 249 17.90 -9.96 8.07
C ASP A 249 16.90 -10.97 8.68
N LEU A 250 15.60 -10.81 8.40
CA LEU A 250 14.55 -11.68 8.95
C LEU A 250 14.50 -13.06 8.31
N LEU A 251 14.82 -13.18 7.02
CA LEU A 251 14.83 -14.47 6.31
C LEU A 251 15.86 -15.44 6.92
N ALA A 252 16.97 -14.91 7.46
CA ALA A 252 18.06 -15.68 8.05
C ALA A 252 18.48 -16.85 7.13
N LEU A 253 18.82 -16.49 5.89
CA LEU A 253 19.21 -17.45 4.85
C LEU A 253 20.53 -18.14 5.19
N ARG A 254 20.64 -19.37 4.69
CA ARG A 254 21.81 -20.24 4.83
C ARG A 254 22.25 -20.66 3.43
N PRO A 255 23.56 -20.84 3.19
CA PRO A 255 24.03 -21.45 1.96
C PRO A 255 23.35 -22.79 1.69
N GLY A 256 22.84 -22.99 0.48
CA GLY A 256 22.14 -24.21 0.06
C GLY A 256 20.62 -24.24 0.29
N ASP A 257 20.03 -23.17 0.82
CA ASP A 257 18.58 -23.09 0.95
C ASP A 257 17.85 -23.10 -0.41
N GLN A 258 16.65 -23.67 -0.40
CA GLN A 258 15.62 -23.48 -1.43
C GLN A 258 14.62 -22.43 -0.93
N VAL A 259 14.69 -21.23 -1.51
CA VAL A 259 13.84 -20.09 -1.12
C VAL A 259 12.76 -19.89 -2.17
N CYS A 260 11.53 -19.63 -1.74
CA CYS A 260 10.47 -19.16 -2.64
C CYS A 260 10.20 -17.67 -2.40
N ASP A 261 10.33 -16.87 -3.45
CA ASP A 261 9.91 -15.47 -3.50
C ASP A 261 8.55 -15.40 -4.20
N LEU A 262 7.48 -15.36 -3.39
CA LEU A 262 6.10 -15.38 -3.87
C LEU A 262 5.64 -13.96 -4.17
N TYR A 263 5.04 -13.75 -5.35
CA TYR A 263 4.72 -12.42 -5.86
C TYR A 263 5.97 -11.57 -6.05
N GLY A 264 7.08 -12.22 -6.46
CA GLY A 264 8.42 -11.60 -6.46
C GLY A 264 8.61 -10.47 -7.46
N GLY A 265 7.62 -10.18 -8.32
CA GLY A 265 7.70 -9.09 -9.29
C GLY A 265 8.91 -9.22 -10.20
N VAL A 266 9.72 -8.16 -10.25
CA VAL A 266 10.99 -8.12 -11.00
C VAL A 266 12.17 -8.75 -10.23
N GLY A 267 11.96 -9.16 -8.98
CA GLY A 267 12.94 -9.84 -8.14
C GLY A 267 13.78 -8.92 -7.25
N LEU A 268 13.18 -7.83 -6.73
CA LEU A 268 13.83 -6.90 -5.78
C LEU A 268 14.55 -7.67 -4.65
N PHE A 269 13.85 -8.61 -4.02
CA PHE A 269 14.40 -9.41 -2.93
C PHE A 269 15.13 -10.65 -3.45
N SER A 270 14.72 -11.22 -4.60
CA SER A 270 15.38 -12.37 -5.22
C SER A 270 16.87 -12.16 -5.52
N ALA A 271 17.28 -10.93 -5.86
CA ALA A 271 18.68 -10.63 -6.17
C ALA A 271 19.64 -10.86 -4.99
N PRO A 272 19.46 -10.23 -3.82
CA PRO A 272 20.32 -10.52 -2.66
C PRO A 272 20.12 -11.95 -2.13
N MET A 273 18.91 -12.51 -2.18
CA MET A 273 18.68 -13.91 -1.80
C MET A 273 19.54 -14.88 -2.62
N ALA A 274 19.74 -14.61 -3.92
CA ALA A 274 20.55 -15.44 -4.78
C ALA A 274 22.03 -15.46 -4.39
N GLU A 275 22.56 -14.38 -3.82
CA GLU A 275 23.93 -14.35 -3.30
C GLU A 275 24.04 -15.16 -2.00
N ASP A 276 23.11 -14.92 -1.05
CA ASP A 276 23.16 -15.52 0.29
C ASP A 276 23.01 -17.05 0.29
N VAL A 277 22.18 -17.59 -0.61
CA VAL A 277 22.04 -19.06 -0.73
C VAL A 277 23.18 -19.72 -1.51
N GLY A 278 23.96 -18.93 -2.25
CA GLY A 278 25.08 -19.39 -3.06
C GLY A 278 24.70 -20.34 -4.22
N ASP A 279 25.72 -20.90 -4.88
CA ASP A 279 25.58 -21.74 -6.08
C ASP A 279 24.86 -23.07 -5.84
N ILE A 280 24.86 -23.56 -4.60
CA ILE A 280 24.20 -24.81 -4.21
C ILE A 280 22.74 -24.60 -3.78
N GLY A 281 22.35 -23.35 -3.50
CA GLY A 281 20.99 -22.97 -3.18
C GLY A 281 20.18 -22.62 -4.43
N LYS A 282 18.89 -22.35 -4.25
CA LYS A 282 18.02 -21.84 -5.32
C LYS A 282 17.02 -20.83 -4.80
N VAL A 283 16.76 -19.81 -5.60
CA VAL A 283 15.64 -18.87 -5.41
C VAL A 283 14.59 -19.18 -6.48
N HIS A 284 13.39 -19.50 -6.05
CA HIS A 284 12.22 -19.71 -6.90
C HIS A 284 11.37 -18.45 -6.89
N LEU A 285 11.53 -17.59 -7.88
CA LEU A 285 10.72 -16.38 -8.06
C LEU A 285 9.42 -16.75 -8.76
N ILE A 286 8.28 -16.56 -8.10
CA ILE A 286 6.95 -16.84 -8.66
C ILE A 286 6.19 -15.54 -8.90
N GLU A 287 5.85 -15.25 -10.15
CA GLU A 287 5.18 -14.01 -10.55
C GLU A 287 4.20 -14.25 -11.70
N SER A 288 3.04 -13.61 -11.65
CA SER A 288 1.96 -13.75 -12.64
C SER A 288 2.01 -12.71 -13.76
N SER A 289 2.58 -11.54 -13.49
CA SER A 289 2.76 -10.45 -14.43
C SER A 289 3.80 -10.82 -15.47
N HIS A 290 3.33 -11.00 -16.71
CA HIS A 290 4.19 -11.30 -17.85
C HIS A 290 5.34 -10.29 -17.98
N ARG A 291 5.03 -8.99 -17.84
CA ARG A 291 6.03 -7.92 -17.95
C ARG A 291 7.10 -8.02 -16.87
N ALA A 292 6.68 -8.21 -15.61
CA ALA A 292 7.62 -8.37 -14.51
C ALA A 292 8.52 -9.60 -14.68
N THR A 293 7.96 -10.73 -15.15
CA THR A 293 8.76 -11.93 -15.44
C THR A 293 9.73 -11.74 -16.61
N GLN A 294 9.38 -10.93 -17.62
CA GLN A 294 10.31 -10.60 -18.72
C GLN A 294 11.46 -9.73 -18.25
N ASP A 295 11.20 -8.74 -17.38
CA ASP A 295 12.24 -7.92 -16.77
C ASP A 295 13.14 -8.80 -15.88
N ALA A 296 12.54 -9.65 -15.02
CA ALA A 296 13.28 -10.58 -14.17
C ALA A 296 14.17 -11.53 -14.97
N LEU A 297 13.71 -12.07 -16.10
CA LEU A 297 14.51 -12.94 -16.97
C LEU A 297 15.79 -12.27 -17.47
N LYS A 298 15.74 -10.96 -17.75
CA LYS A 298 16.92 -10.18 -18.15
C LYS A 298 17.84 -9.91 -16.95
N ILE A 299 17.27 -9.48 -15.83
CA ILE A 299 18.01 -9.20 -14.58
C ILE A 299 18.79 -10.43 -14.13
N PHE A 300 18.19 -11.62 -14.21
CA PHE A 300 18.76 -12.87 -13.74
C PHE A 300 19.39 -13.74 -14.83
N GLU A 301 19.60 -13.24 -16.05
CA GLU A 301 20.14 -14.02 -17.18
C GLU A 301 21.45 -14.75 -16.83
N LYS A 302 22.30 -14.11 -16.02
CA LYS A 302 23.60 -14.65 -15.60
C LYS A 302 23.54 -15.44 -14.28
N LYS A 303 22.39 -15.52 -13.61
CA LYS A 303 22.21 -16.19 -12.31
C LYS A 303 21.54 -17.55 -12.49
N LYS A 304 22.35 -18.61 -12.44
CA LYS A 304 21.87 -20.00 -12.64
C LYS A 304 21.03 -20.53 -11.46
N ASN A 305 21.16 -19.92 -10.29
CA ASN A 305 20.45 -20.31 -9.07
C ASN A 305 19.12 -19.56 -8.87
N VAL A 306 18.71 -18.69 -9.80
CA VAL A 306 17.38 -18.05 -9.79
C VAL A 306 16.50 -18.71 -10.85
N LEU A 307 15.39 -19.30 -10.41
CA LEU A 307 14.41 -19.97 -11.26
C LEU A 307 13.11 -19.17 -11.27
N ILE A 308 12.75 -18.62 -12.43
CA ILE A 308 11.56 -17.79 -12.60
C ILE A 308 10.37 -18.66 -13.05
N HIS A 309 9.27 -18.58 -12.31
CA HIS A 309 8.03 -19.31 -12.54
C HIS A 309 6.92 -18.33 -12.91
N SER A 310 6.65 -18.18 -14.20
CA SER A 310 5.54 -17.34 -14.67
C SER A 310 4.19 -18.01 -14.43
N GLY A 311 3.38 -17.46 -13.53
CA GLY A 311 2.04 -17.92 -13.21
C GLY A 311 1.56 -17.55 -11.80
N ARG A 312 0.35 -18.02 -11.46
CA ARG A 312 -0.25 -17.79 -10.14
C ARG A 312 0.44 -18.61 -9.05
N VAL A 313 0.64 -18.03 -7.87
CA VAL A 313 1.35 -18.66 -6.74
C VAL A 313 0.74 -20.00 -6.35
N GLU A 314 -0.58 -20.08 -6.25
CA GLU A 314 -1.33 -21.29 -5.92
C GLU A 314 -1.16 -22.42 -6.94
N GLN A 315 -0.77 -22.11 -8.18
CA GLN A 315 -0.50 -23.10 -9.22
C GLN A 315 0.96 -23.56 -9.25
N LYS A 316 1.89 -22.65 -8.93
CA LYS A 316 3.33 -22.90 -9.08
C LYS A 316 3.99 -23.43 -7.80
N LEU A 317 3.63 -22.90 -6.64
CA LEU A 317 4.22 -23.31 -5.36
C LEU A 317 4.09 -24.82 -5.09
N PRO A 318 2.96 -25.50 -5.38
CA PRO A 318 2.85 -26.95 -5.20
C PRO A 318 3.90 -27.75 -5.96
N LEU A 319 4.34 -27.27 -7.12
CA LEU A 319 5.29 -27.95 -8.01
C LEU A 319 6.74 -27.91 -7.51
N ILE A 320 7.03 -27.11 -6.49
CA ILE A 320 8.38 -26.97 -5.92
C ILE A 320 8.53 -27.98 -4.77
N ASN A 321 9.40 -28.98 -4.92
CA ASN A 321 9.46 -30.11 -4.00
C ASN A 321 9.93 -29.73 -2.58
N ARG A 322 11.03 -28.97 -2.48
CA ARG A 322 11.65 -28.56 -1.21
C ARG A 322 11.63 -27.05 -1.14
N VAL A 323 11.18 -26.51 0.00
CA VAL A 323 11.21 -25.08 0.30
C VAL A 323 11.62 -24.94 1.76
N ASP A 324 12.79 -24.34 1.98
CA ASP A 324 13.30 -24.13 3.32
C ASP A 324 12.86 -22.77 3.89
N VAL A 325 12.68 -21.75 3.02
CA VAL A 325 12.24 -20.39 3.40
C VAL A 325 11.25 -19.85 2.38
N ILE A 326 10.28 -19.06 2.86
CA ILE A 326 9.34 -18.33 2.01
C ILE A 326 9.41 -16.83 2.31
N LEU A 327 9.52 -16.03 1.26
CA LEU A 327 9.16 -14.61 1.25
C LEU A 327 7.85 -14.45 0.48
N LEU A 328 6.96 -13.57 0.93
CA LEU A 328 5.80 -13.15 0.16
C LEU A 328 5.50 -11.66 0.30
N ASP A 329 5.18 -11.02 -0.82
CA ASP A 329 4.66 -9.64 -0.92
C ASP A 329 3.35 -9.61 -1.74
N PRO A 330 2.25 -10.18 -1.19
CA PRO A 330 1.00 -10.34 -1.93
C PRO A 330 0.25 -9.02 -2.17
N PRO A 331 -0.72 -9.00 -3.10
CA PRO A 331 -1.62 -7.87 -3.25
C PRO A 331 -2.45 -7.62 -1.97
N ARG A 332 -3.14 -6.46 -1.90
CA ARG A 332 -3.97 -6.03 -0.75
C ARG A 332 -5.04 -7.03 -0.29
N THR A 333 -5.39 -8.02 -1.10
CA THR A 333 -6.31 -9.10 -0.69
C THR A 333 -5.69 -10.09 0.28
N GLY A 334 -4.36 -10.11 0.40
CA GLY A 334 -3.57 -11.13 1.10
C GLY A 334 -3.20 -12.31 0.19
N ALA A 335 -2.49 -13.27 0.77
CA ALA A 335 -2.15 -14.54 0.13
C ALA A 335 -3.39 -15.45 0.01
N GLY A 336 -4.25 -15.42 1.02
CA GLY A 336 -5.48 -16.20 1.07
C GLY A 336 -5.28 -17.68 1.39
N GLU A 337 -6.38 -18.32 1.75
CA GLU A 337 -6.38 -19.64 2.40
C GLU A 337 -5.66 -20.74 1.60
N MET A 338 -5.85 -20.76 0.28
CA MET A 338 -5.22 -21.77 -0.58
C MET A 338 -3.69 -21.64 -0.60
N VAL A 339 -3.18 -20.41 -0.69
CA VAL A 339 -1.74 -20.16 -0.72
C VAL A 339 -1.13 -20.47 0.64
N VAL A 340 -1.76 -20.02 1.74
CA VAL A 340 -1.31 -20.35 3.10
C VAL A 340 -1.23 -21.86 3.31
N LYS A 341 -2.25 -22.62 2.89
CA LYS A 341 -2.23 -24.09 2.93
C LYS A 341 -1.05 -24.70 2.16
N HIS A 342 -0.76 -24.20 0.96
CA HIS A 342 0.38 -24.66 0.18
C HIS A 342 1.71 -24.32 0.84
N MET A 343 1.86 -23.12 1.42
CA MET A 343 3.06 -22.72 2.16
C MET A 343 3.30 -23.64 3.35
N VAL A 344 2.30 -23.84 4.21
CA VAL A 344 2.37 -24.71 5.38
C VAL A 344 2.72 -26.15 5.00
N ALA A 345 2.17 -26.67 3.89
CA ALA A 345 2.47 -28.01 3.42
C ALA A 345 3.95 -28.22 3.05
N LYS A 346 4.68 -27.15 2.69
CA LYS A 346 6.13 -27.21 2.45
C LYS A 346 6.96 -27.21 3.73
N LYS A 347 6.36 -26.84 4.87
CA LYS A 347 7.03 -26.71 6.18
C LYS A 347 8.33 -25.89 6.12
N PRO A 348 8.36 -24.70 5.49
CA PRO A 348 9.53 -23.84 5.56
C PRO A 348 9.83 -23.50 7.02
N ARG A 349 11.10 -23.34 7.37
CA ARG A 349 11.49 -22.97 8.75
C ARG A 349 11.12 -21.52 9.08
N THR A 350 11.13 -20.66 8.06
CA THR A 350 10.89 -19.22 8.15
C THR A 350 9.96 -18.78 7.02
N ILE A 351 8.98 -17.95 7.36
CA ILE A 351 8.13 -17.23 6.42
C ILE A 351 8.25 -15.74 6.75
N VAL A 352 8.70 -14.92 5.80
CA VAL A 352 8.68 -13.46 5.91
C VAL A 352 7.58 -12.91 5.02
N TYR A 353 6.65 -12.14 5.60
CA TYR A 353 5.48 -11.59 4.94
C TYR A 353 5.59 -10.06 4.92
N VAL A 354 5.65 -9.48 3.72
CA VAL A 354 5.54 -8.03 3.47
C VAL A 354 4.10 -7.70 3.06
N SER A 355 3.46 -6.69 3.67
CA SER A 355 2.06 -6.36 3.38
C SER A 355 1.73 -4.88 3.57
N CYS A 356 1.14 -4.26 2.55
CA CYS A 356 0.57 -2.92 2.63
C CYS A 356 -0.87 -2.87 3.20
N ASP A 357 -1.46 -4.02 3.53
CA ASP A 357 -2.82 -4.15 4.09
C ASP A 357 -2.79 -4.97 5.40
N PRO A 358 -2.96 -4.34 6.57
CA PRO A 358 -2.87 -5.03 7.85
C PRO A 358 -4.05 -5.98 8.12
N ALA A 359 -5.20 -5.77 7.48
CA ALA A 359 -6.38 -6.60 7.69
C ALA A 359 -6.22 -7.99 7.04
N SER A 360 -5.71 -8.04 5.81
CA SER A 360 -5.37 -9.28 5.11
C SER A 360 -4.21 -10.00 5.80
N LEU A 361 -3.14 -9.27 6.15
CA LEU A 361 -2.03 -9.84 6.92
C LEU A 361 -2.50 -10.49 8.22
N ALA A 362 -3.35 -9.81 9.01
CA ALA A 362 -3.87 -10.37 10.25
C ALA A 362 -4.69 -11.67 10.03
N ARG A 363 -5.50 -11.74 8.96
CA ARG A 363 -6.27 -12.94 8.62
C ARG A 363 -5.39 -14.12 8.22
N ASP A 364 -4.33 -13.86 7.47
CA ASP A 364 -3.39 -14.90 7.03
C ASP A 364 -2.47 -15.31 8.20
N ALA A 365 -2.04 -14.38 9.06
CA ALA A 365 -1.31 -14.64 10.29
C ALA A 365 -2.05 -15.62 11.20
N ARG A 366 -3.37 -15.47 11.37
CA ARG A 366 -4.19 -16.40 12.15
C ARG A 366 -4.16 -17.83 11.60
N GLN A 367 -4.12 -17.98 10.28
CA GLN A 367 -4.07 -19.29 9.64
C GLN A 367 -2.68 -19.93 9.80
N LEU A 368 -1.61 -19.12 9.77
CA LEU A 368 -0.25 -19.56 10.07
C LEU A 368 -0.12 -20.01 11.54
N GLU A 369 -0.63 -19.22 12.51
CA GLU A 369 -0.69 -19.60 13.93
C GLU A 369 -1.45 -20.91 14.16
N ALA A 370 -2.61 -21.06 13.52
CA ALA A 370 -3.38 -22.31 13.59
C ALA A 370 -2.63 -23.52 12.98
N ALA A 371 -1.63 -23.29 12.15
CA ALA A 371 -0.79 -24.30 11.52
C ALA A 371 0.53 -24.58 12.25
N GLY A 372 0.76 -23.94 13.41
CA GLY A 372 1.95 -24.14 14.23
C GLY A 372 3.12 -23.20 13.91
N TYR A 373 2.89 -22.16 13.12
CA TYR A 373 3.85 -21.07 12.94
C TYR A 373 3.60 -19.97 13.96
N HIS A 374 4.64 -19.36 14.51
CA HIS A 374 4.51 -18.28 15.48
C HIS A 374 5.00 -16.95 14.91
N LEU A 375 4.20 -15.91 15.07
CA LEU A 375 4.60 -14.53 14.79
C LEU A 375 5.63 -14.08 15.83
N ASP A 376 6.91 -14.14 15.48
CA ASP A 376 7.99 -13.77 16.40
C ASP A 376 8.56 -12.36 16.15
N HIS A 377 8.19 -11.73 15.04
CA HIS A 377 8.59 -10.38 14.69
C HIS A 377 7.52 -9.69 13.83
N ILE A 378 7.22 -8.44 14.14
CA ILE A 378 6.44 -7.55 13.26
C ILE A 378 6.89 -6.10 13.46
N VAL A 379 7.01 -5.38 12.35
CA VAL A 379 7.24 -3.93 12.35
C VAL A 379 6.46 -3.29 11.22
N GLY A 380 5.96 -2.08 11.45
CA GLY A 380 5.33 -1.24 10.44
C GLY A 380 6.31 -0.19 9.94
N PHE A 381 6.17 0.21 8.69
CA PHE A 381 6.85 1.35 8.10
C PHE A 381 5.82 2.31 7.52
N ASP A 382 6.04 3.59 7.76
CA ASP A 382 5.33 4.64 7.01
C ASP A 382 6.02 4.91 5.67
N LEU A 383 5.81 4.01 4.71
CA LEU A 383 6.24 4.16 3.31
C LEU A 383 5.22 4.92 2.46
N PHE A 384 4.11 5.35 3.04
CA PHE A 384 3.07 6.09 2.35
C PHE A 384 2.55 7.24 3.23
N PRO A 385 3.43 8.16 3.66
CA PRO A 385 3.02 9.27 4.51
C PRO A 385 1.98 10.13 3.78
N MET A 386 1.16 10.84 4.56
CA MET A 386 -0.05 11.55 4.09
C MET A 386 -1.20 10.64 3.65
N THR A 387 -1.04 9.32 3.69
CA THR A 387 -2.09 8.34 3.38
C THR A 387 -2.31 7.41 4.56
N HIS A 388 -3.41 6.66 4.56
CA HIS A 388 -3.68 5.64 5.58
C HIS A 388 -2.88 4.35 5.43
N HIS A 389 -2.15 4.17 4.33
CA HIS A 389 -1.40 2.95 4.09
C HIS A 389 -0.21 2.82 5.04
N VAL A 390 0.06 1.59 5.46
CA VAL A 390 1.18 1.19 6.31
C VAL A 390 1.74 -0.10 5.75
N GLU A 391 3.06 -0.17 5.57
CA GLU A 391 3.73 -1.37 5.12
C GLU A 391 4.17 -2.18 6.35
N CYS A 392 3.74 -3.43 6.48
CA CYS A 392 4.11 -4.29 7.59
C CYS A 392 5.06 -5.38 7.11
N VAL A 393 6.13 -5.64 7.87
CA VAL A 393 7.02 -6.80 7.66
C VAL A 393 6.93 -7.70 8.87
N ALA A 394 6.43 -8.91 8.67
CA ALA A 394 6.21 -9.91 9.71
C ALA A 394 7.06 -11.16 9.44
N ARG A 395 7.60 -11.78 10.49
CA ARG A 395 8.28 -13.07 10.41
C ARG A 395 7.52 -14.11 11.23
N PHE A 396 7.33 -15.26 10.60
CA PHE A 396 6.77 -16.44 11.21
C PHE A 396 7.78 -17.58 11.18
N THR A 397 7.96 -18.25 12.31
CA THR A 397 8.83 -19.43 12.43
C THR A 397 8.03 -20.64 12.86
N LEU A 398 8.41 -21.82 12.37
CA LEU A 398 7.75 -23.06 12.76
C LEU A 398 8.16 -23.43 14.19
N GLY A 399 7.17 -23.64 15.07
CA GLY A 399 7.36 -23.99 16.49
C GLY A 399 7.92 -25.38 16.76
#